data_AF-A0A6I1HEG6-F1
#
_entry.id   AF-A0A6I1HEG6-F1
#
_cell.length_a   1.000
_cell.length_b   1.000
_cell.length_c   1.000
_cell.angle_alpha   90.00
_cell.angle_beta   90.00
_cell.angle_gamma   90.00
#
_symmetry.space_group_name_H-M   'P 1'
#
loop_
_entity.id
_entity.type
_entity.pdbx_description
1 polymer ?
#
loop_
_entity_poly.entity_id
_entity_poly.type
_entity_poly.pdbx_seq_one_letter_code
_entity_poly.pdbx_strand_id
1 'polypeptide(L)'
;MEEEYEVPSPHEHAVEEATEKERDGLTQKIALMTAILATIGALISYQSGNAQNEAMFLKNESILKQAQASDQWALYQAKSTKGHIAEATAALAGVPEVRARFLAEQARQEREKALVQAQARQLEEQSRKLGEASEAKLRPHERLAMALTFIQIAVALAAITVLTRRRWLLWGSVGAAAAGILTAGSAFLL
;
A
#
# COMPACT_ATOMS: atom_id res chain seq x y z
N MET A 1 58.08 -21.14 -34.22
CA MET A 1 57.33 -20.15 -33.45
C MET A 1 57.77 -20.33 -32.03
N GLU A 2 58.73 -19.53 -31.60
CA GLU A 2 59.16 -19.49 -30.21
C GLU A 2 58.09 -18.69 -29.46
N GLU A 3 57.44 -19.31 -28.48
CA GLU A 3 56.61 -18.59 -27.52
C GLU A 3 57.57 -17.75 -26.66
N GLU A 4 57.60 -16.45 -26.92
CA GLU A 4 58.33 -15.48 -26.12
C GLU A 4 57.73 -15.47 -24.72
N TYR A 5 58.40 -16.14 -23.80
CA TYR A 5 58.04 -16.17 -22.38
C TYR A 5 58.45 -14.82 -21.79
N GLU A 6 57.56 -13.84 -21.88
CA GLU A 6 57.70 -12.53 -21.27
C GLU A 6 57.77 -12.75 -19.74
N VAL A 7 58.97 -12.65 -19.17
CA VAL A 7 59.20 -12.72 -17.72
C VAL A 7 58.74 -11.39 -17.14
N PRO A 8 57.60 -11.32 -16.40
CA PRO A 8 57.05 -10.04 -15.97
C PRO A 8 58.02 -9.38 -14.99
N SER A 9 58.36 -8.12 -15.25
CA SER A 9 59.36 -7.38 -14.48
C SER A 9 58.87 -7.15 -13.05
N PRO A 10 59.75 -7.09 -12.02
CA PRO A 10 59.34 -6.82 -10.63
C PRO A 10 58.50 -5.55 -10.45
N HIS A 11 58.66 -4.58 -11.36
CA HIS A 11 57.83 -3.37 -11.39
C HIS A 11 56.41 -3.60 -11.91
N GLU A 12 56.21 -4.54 -12.84
CA GLU A 12 54.88 -4.93 -13.33
C GLU A 12 54.10 -5.67 -12.24
N HIS A 13 54.75 -6.60 -11.53
CA HIS A 13 54.17 -7.24 -10.34
C HIS A 13 53.81 -6.23 -9.23
N ALA A 14 54.66 -5.23 -8.97
CA ALA A 14 54.37 -4.22 -7.96
C ALA A 14 53.21 -3.29 -8.35
N VAL A 15 53.08 -2.97 -9.64
CA VAL A 15 51.94 -2.19 -10.17
C VAL A 15 50.67 -3.03 -10.15
N GLU A 16 50.72 -4.29 -10.56
CA GLU A 16 49.58 -5.22 -10.48
C GLU A 16 49.11 -5.40 -9.03
N GLU A 17 50.02 -5.67 -8.08
CA GLU A 17 49.67 -5.77 -6.65
C GLU A 17 49.06 -4.48 -6.09
N ALA A 18 49.60 -3.31 -6.46
CA ALA A 18 49.05 -2.02 -6.02
C ALA A 18 47.66 -1.79 -6.60
N THR A 19 47.45 -2.16 -7.86
CA THR A 19 46.16 -2.04 -8.56
C THR A 19 45.14 -3.04 -8.00
N GLU A 20 45.57 -4.25 -7.62
CA GLU A 20 44.74 -5.25 -6.95
C GLU A 20 44.36 -4.83 -5.53
N LYS A 21 45.30 -4.31 -4.73
CA LYS A 21 45.00 -3.77 -3.38
C LYS A 21 44.03 -2.60 -3.42
N GLU A 22 44.16 -1.67 -4.37
CA GLU A 22 43.20 -0.56 -4.54
C GLU A 22 41.82 -1.09 -4.98
N ARG A 23 41.80 -2.10 -5.85
CA ARG A 23 40.58 -2.76 -6.32
C ARG A 23 39.86 -3.48 -5.18
N ASP A 24 40.60 -4.16 -4.31
CA ASP A 24 40.04 -4.88 -3.17
C ASP A 24 39.49 -3.90 -2.12
N GLY A 25 40.23 -2.83 -1.84
CA GLY A 25 39.79 -1.78 -0.90
C GLY A 25 38.55 -1.00 -1.36
N LEU A 26 38.43 -0.67 -2.65
CA LEU A 26 37.23 0.00 -3.19
C LEU A 26 36.02 -0.95 -3.17
N THR A 27 36.22 -2.20 -3.56
CA THR A 27 35.16 -3.22 -3.59
C THR A 27 34.64 -3.50 -2.17
N GLN A 28 35.54 -3.63 -1.19
CA GLN A 28 35.17 -3.84 0.21
C GLN A 28 34.37 -2.66 0.79
N LYS A 29 34.76 -1.42 0.49
CA LYS A 29 34.02 -0.21 0.92
C LYS A 29 32.60 -0.15 0.32
N ILE A 30 32.47 -0.46 -0.97
CA ILE A 30 31.17 -0.47 -1.64
C ILE A 30 30.30 -1.63 -1.12
N ALA A 31 30.88 -2.79 -0.86
CA ALA A 31 30.18 -3.92 -0.26
C ALA A 31 29.62 -3.57 1.13
N LEU A 32 30.43 -2.93 1.99
CA LEU A 32 29.99 -2.48 3.31
C LEU A 32 28.87 -1.43 3.22
N MET A 33 29.02 -0.42 2.34
CA MET A 33 27.99 0.58 2.10
C MET A 33 26.67 -0.05 1.64
N THR A 34 26.74 -1.01 0.72
CA THR A 34 25.58 -1.72 0.19
C THR A 34 24.89 -2.55 1.28
N ALA A 35 25.65 -3.22 2.15
CA ALA A 35 25.11 -3.97 3.28
C ALA A 35 24.36 -3.06 4.28
N ILE A 36 24.90 -1.87 4.56
CA ILE A 36 24.25 -0.88 5.43
C ILE A 36 22.96 -0.37 4.79
N LEU A 37 23.01 0.02 3.51
CA LEU A 37 21.83 0.51 2.78
C LEU A 37 20.75 -0.57 2.66
N ALA A 38 21.13 -1.84 2.45
CA ALA A 38 20.19 -2.95 2.42
C ALA A 38 19.49 -3.13 3.78
N THR A 39 20.23 -3.02 4.88
CA THR A 39 19.66 -3.13 6.24
C THR A 39 18.67 -1.99 6.52
N ILE A 40 19.02 -0.75 6.15
CA ILE A 40 18.13 0.42 6.28
C ILE A 40 16.90 0.26 5.38
N GLY A 41 17.09 -0.17 4.13
CA GLY A 41 16.01 -0.45 3.18
C GLY A 41 15.06 -1.53 3.69
N ALA A 42 15.57 -2.59 4.31
CA ALA A 42 14.76 -3.63 4.94
C ALA A 42 13.91 -3.09 6.10
N LEU A 43 14.49 -2.24 6.95
CA LEU A 43 13.77 -1.61 8.06
C LEU A 43 12.64 -0.67 7.59
N ILE A 44 12.91 0.12 6.54
CA ILE A 44 11.89 0.99 5.91
C ILE A 44 10.80 0.14 5.27
N SER A 45 11.18 -0.93 4.56
CA SER A 45 10.24 -1.85 3.92
C SER A 45 9.33 -2.53 4.94
N TYR A 46 9.88 -2.97 6.08
CA TYR A 46 9.10 -3.57 7.15
C TYR A 46 8.06 -2.61 7.74
N GLN A 47 8.48 -1.37 8.04
CA GLN A 47 7.58 -0.36 8.60
C GLN A 47 6.51 0.08 7.60
N SER A 48 6.90 0.28 6.32
CA SER A 48 5.96 0.55 5.24
C SER A 48 4.93 -0.56 5.09
N GLY A 49 5.39 -1.82 5.13
CA GLY A 49 4.53 -3.00 5.03
C GLY A 49 3.55 -3.13 6.20
N ASN A 50 3.97 -2.83 7.42
CA ASN A 50 3.08 -2.88 8.59
C ASN A 50 1.95 -1.83 8.51
N ALA A 51 2.28 -0.59 8.15
CA ALA A 51 1.29 0.48 7.96
C ALA A 51 0.33 0.16 6.79
N GLN A 52 0.85 -0.38 5.68
CA GLN A 52 0.05 -0.82 4.54
C GLN A 52 -0.92 -1.94 4.93
N ASN A 53 -0.45 -2.94 5.69
CA ASN A 53 -1.27 -4.06 6.13
C ASN A 53 -2.40 -3.61 7.05
N GLU A 54 -2.12 -2.73 8.01
CA GLU A 54 -3.14 -2.20 8.92
C GLU A 54 -4.18 -1.35 8.16
N ALA A 55 -3.73 -0.49 7.24
CA ALA A 55 -4.64 0.28 6.40
C ALA A 55 -5.49 -0.61 5.49
N MET A 56 -4.91 -1.66 4.93
CA MET A 56 -5.60 -2.63 4.08
C MET A 56 -6.64 -3.43 4.87
N PHE A 57 -6.32 -3.82 6.11
CA PHE A 57 -7.27 -4.46 7.01
C PHE A 57 -8.51 -3.57 7.25
N LEU A 58 -8.29 -2.30 7.65
CA LEU A 58 -9.36 -1.34 7.86
C LEU A 58 -10.19 -1.09 6.59
N LYS A 59 -9.54 -1.03 5.42
CA LYS A 59 -10.23 -0.86 4.13
C LYS A 59 -11.11 -2.07 3.81
N ASN A 60 -10.63 -3.28 4.07
CA ASN A 60 -11.40 -4.51 3.87
C ASN A 60 -12.62 -4.56 4.79
N GLU A 61 -12.48 -4.17 6.06
CA GLU A 61 -13.62 -4.04 6.97
C GLU A 61 -14.62 -2.98 6.49
N SER A 62 -14.13 -1.82 6.00
CA SER A 62 -14.97 -0.78 5.40
C SER A 62 -15.79 -1.32 4.22
N ILE A 63 -15.16 -2.08 3.32
CA ILE A 63 -15.83 -2.72 2.17
C ILE A 63 -16.86 -3.74 2.64
N LEU A 64 -16.54 -4.57 3.64
CA LEU A 64 -17.48 -5.53 4.21
C LEU A 64 -18.72 -4.82 4.78
N LYS A 65 -18.52 -3.72 5.52
CA LYS A 65 -19.62 -2.91 6.07
C LYS A 65 -20.43 -2.23 4.97
N GLN A 66 -19.79 -1.77 3.91
CA GLN A 66 -20.47 -1.20 2.74
C GLN A 66 -21.33 -2.23 2.02
N ALA A 67 -20.83 -3.46 1.86
CA ALA A 67 -21.60 -4.57 1.29
C ALA A 67 -22.82 -4.90 2.17
N GLN A 68 -22.64 -5.01 3.49
CA GLN A 68 -23.74 -5.21 4.44
C GLN A 68 -24.78 -4.07 4.36
N ALA A 69 -24.35 -2.82 4.22
CA ALA A 69 -25.26 -1.68 4.03
C ALA A 69 -26.04 -1.79 2.72
N SER A 70 -25.38 -2.18 1.63
CA SER A 70 -26.01 -2.42 0.33
C SER A 70 -27.09 -3.50 0.42
N ASP A 71 -26.84 -4.59 1.15
CA ASP A 71 -27.83 -5.65 1.38
C ASP A 71 -29.04 -5.13 2.16
N GLN A 72 -28.82 -4.27 3.16
CA GLN A 72 -29.93 -3.64 3.89
C GLN A 72 -30.73 -2.67 3.00
N TRP A 73 -30.07 -1.91 2.12
CA TRP A 73 -30.78 -1.08 1.15
C TRP A 73 -31.57 -1.90 0.13
N ALA A 74 -31.05 -3.05 -0.31
CA ALA A 74 -31.78 -3.97 -1.16
C ALA A 74 -33.01 -4.54 -0.44
N LEU A 75 -32.89 -4.89 0.85
CA LEU A 75 -34.02 -5.33 1.67
C LEU A 75 -35.05 -4.21 1.86
N TYR A 76 -34.61 -2.98 2.08
CA TYR A 76 -35.48 -1.80 2.16
C TYR A 76 -36.27 -1.62 0.85
N GLN A 77 -35.60 -1.68 -0.29
CA GLN A 77 -36.25 -1.57 -1.60
C GLN A 77 -37.27 -2.70 -1.81
N ALA A 78 -36.91 -3.94 -1.48
CA ALA A 78 -37.82 -5.08 -1.58
C ALA A 78 -39.07 -4.90 -0.71
N LYS A 79 -38.92 -4.42 0.53
CA LYS A 79 -40.04 -4.10 1.42
C LYS A 79 -40.90 -2.96 0.88
N SER A 80 -40.28 -1.93 0.29
CA SER A 80 -41.03 -0.81 -0.30
C SER A 80 -41.86 -1.26 -1.48
N THR A 81 -41.29 -2.06 -2.39
CA THR A 81 -42.01 -2.65 -3.51
C THR A 81 -43.18 -3.50 -3.04
N LYS A 82 -43.00 -4.34 -2.00
CA LYS A 82 -44.09 -5.12 -1.39
C LYS A 82 -45.20 -4.22 -0.81
N GLY A 83 -44.81 -3.13 -0.15
CA GLY A 83 -45.75 -2.12 0.38
C GLY A 83 -46.58 -1.47 -0.74
N HIS A 84 -45.95 -1.04 -1.83
CA HIS A 84 -46.64 -0.45 -2.97
C HIS A 84 -47.57 -1.45 -3.68
N ILE A 85 -47.17 -2.72 -3.79
CA ILE A 85 -48.04 -3.77 -4.34
C ILE A 85 -49.26 -3.99 -3.43
N ALA A 86 -49.08 -4.02 -2.11
CA ALA A 86 -50.17 -4.16 -1.15
C ALA A 86 -51.14 -2.95 -1.24
N GLU A 87 -50.61 -1.74 -1.35
CA GLU A 87 -51.39 -0.52 -1.55
C GLU A 87 -52.22 -0.56 -2.85
N ALA A 88 -51.58 -0.91 -3.97
CA ALA A 88 -52.25 -1.04 -5.26
C ALA A 88 -53.34 -2.14 -5.23
N THR A 89 -53.06 -3.26 -4.58
CA THR A 89 -54.02 -4.36 -4.43
C THR A 89 -55.21 -3.95 -3.55
N ALA A 90 -54.97 -3.20 -2.47
CA ALA A 90 -56.02 -2.67 -1.62
C ALA A 90 -56.92 -1.67 -2.37
N ALA A 91 -56.34 -0.85 -3.26
CA ALA A 91 -57.08 0.10 -4.09
C ALA A 91 -57.99 -0.58 -5.13
N LEU A 92 -57.57 -1.75 -5.64
CA LEU A 92 -58.33 -2.54 -6.62
C LEU A 92 -59.33 -3.53 -5.98
N ALA A 93 -59.23 -3.78 -4.67
CA ALA A 93 -60.07 -4.76 -3.99
C ALA A 93 -61.52 -4.25 -3.83
N GLY A 94 -62.47 -4.97 -4.44
CA GLY A 94 -63.91 -4.71 -4.29
C GLY A 94 -64.51 -5.21 -2.97
N VAL A 95 -63.83 -6.10 -2.26
CA VAL A 95 -64.29 -6.65 -0.96
C VAL A 95 -63.65 -5.87 0.19
N PRO A 96 -64.42 -5.27 1.11
CA PRO A 96 -63.90 -4.44 2.21
C PRO A 96 -62.89 -5.15 3.11
N GLU A 97 -63.11 -6.43 3.39
CA GLU A 97 -62.25 -7.23 4.26
C GLU A 97 -60.87 -7.49 3.64
N VAL A 98 -60.82 -7.75 2.33
CA VAL A 98 -59.57 -7.91 1.58
C VAL A 98 -58.79 -6.60 1.54
N ARG A 99 -59.50 -5.47 1.33
CA ARG A 99 -58.90 -4.13 1.39
C ARG A 99 -58.27 -3.84 2.75
N ALA A 100 -58.98 -4.11 3.84
CA ALA A 100 -58.47 -3.88 5.19
C ALA A 100 -57.20 -4.71 5.49
N ARG A 101 -57.17 -5.97 5.03
CA ARG A 101 -56.00 -6.85 5.18
C ARG A 101 -54.74 -6.29 4.51
N PHE A 102 -54.85 -5.86 3.25
CA PHE A 102 -53.69 -5.33 2.51
C PHE A 102 -53.22 -3.97 3.04
N LEU A 103 -54.12 -3.11 3.51
CA LEU A 103 -53.75 -1.86 4.20
C LEU A 103 -52.98 -2.13 5.51
N ALA A 104 -53.42 -3.12 6.29
CA ALA A 104 -52.70 -3.53 7.50
C ALA A 104 -51.30 -4.10 7.17
N GLU A 105 -51.16 -4.81 6.06
CA GLU A 105 -49.87 -5.32 5.58
C GLU A 105 -48.94 -4.19 5.11
N GLN A 106 -49.46 -3.21 4.36
CA GLN A 106 -48.71 -2.02 3.96
C GLN A 106 -48.21 -1.25 5.19
N ALA A 107 -49.08 -0.99 6.18
CA ALA A 107 -48.70 -0.31 7.41
C ALA A 107 -47.61 -1.06 8.20
N ARG A 108 -47.63 -2.41 8.18
CA ARG A 108 -46.57 -3.24 8.78
C ARG A 108 -45.24 -3.06 8.05
N GLN A 109 -45.23 -3.12 6.72
CA GLN A 109 -44.02 -2.94 5.92
C GLN A 109 -43.42 -1.55 6.10
N GLU A 110 -44.24 -0.49 6.20
CA GLU A 110 -43.75 0.87 6.48
C GLU A 110 -42.99 0.97 7.81
N ARG A 111 -43.50 0.33 8.87
CA ARG A 111 -42.82 0.30 10.18
C ARG A 111 -41.49 -0.45 10.12
N GLU A 112 -41.46 -1.59 9.44
CA GLU A 112 -40.24 -2.41 9.30
C GLU A 112 -39.19 -1.73 8.41
N LYS A 113 -39.60 -0.97 7.38
CA LYS A 113 -38.70 -0.21 6.52
C LYS A 113 -37.86 0.82 7.30
N ALA A 114 -38.44 1.49 8.28
CA ALA A 114 -37.74 2.47 9.09
C ALA A 114 -36.57 1.84 9.87
N LEU A 115 -36.77 0.63 10.40
CA LEU A 115 -35.71 -0.11 11.11
C LEU A 115 -34.58 -0.54 10.17
N VAL A 116 -34.93 -1.06 8.99
CA VAL A 116 -33.94 -1.46 7.97
C VAL A 116 -33.15 -0.26 7.48
N GLN A 117 -33.81 0.89 7.26
CA GLN A 117 -33.15 2.12 6.86
C GLN A 117 -32.17 2.63 7.93
N ALA A 118 -32.57 2.59 9.21
CA ALA A 118 -31.69 2.98 10.31
C ALA A 118 -30.44 2.08 10.38
N GLN A 119 -30.62 0.77 10.21
CA GLN A 119 -29.51 -0.20 10.19
C GLN A 119 -28.57 0.03 8.99
N ALA A 120 -29.13 0.29 7.80
CA ALA A 120 -28.34 0.60 6.60
C ALA A 120 -27.46 1.84 6.82
N ARG A 121 -28.03 2.93 7.34
CA ARG A 121 -27.29 4.17 7.64
C ARG A 121 -26.21 3.97 8.70
N GLN A 122 -26.48 3.17 9.74
CA GLN A 122 -25.48 2.84 10.74
C GLN A 122 -24.28 2.09 10.13
N LEU A 123 -24.54 1.14 9.22
CA LEU A 123 -23.49 0.40 8.52
C LEU A 123 -22.68 1.30 7.57
N GLU A 124 -23.34 2.23 6.86
CA GLU A 124 -22.66 3.23 6.03
C GLU A 124 -21.74 4.14 6.87
N GLU A 125 -22.20 4.59 8.03
CA GLU A 125 -21.39 5.43 8.90
C GLU A 125 -20.20 4.66 9.48
N GLN A 126 -20.38 3.39 9.86
CA GLN A 126 -19.26 2.52 10.24
C GLN A 126 -18.27 2.33 9.09
N SER A 127 -18.76 2.06 7.88
CA SER A 127 -17.94 1.91 6.68
C SER A 127 -17.12 3.17 6.39
N ARG A 128 -17.74 4.36 6.51
CA ARG A 128 -17.07 5.65 6.32
C ARG A 128 -15.96 5.86 7.34
N LYS A 129 -16.23 5.65 8.63
CA LYS A 129 -15.22 5.80 9.70
C LYS A 129 -14.03 4.88 9.50
N LEU A 130 -14.27 3.63 9.09
CA LEU A 130 -13.21 2.67 8.77
C LEU A 130 -12.40 3.10 7.53
N GLY A 131 -13.07 3.65 6.52
CA GLY A 131 -12.43 4.20 5.33
C GLY A 131 -11.53 5.38 5.64
N GLU A 132 -12.01 6.33 6.44
CA GLU A 132 -11.23 7.50 6.89
C GLU A 132 -10.02 7.08 7.75
N ALA A 133 -10.20 6.09 8.64
CA ALA A 133 -9.10 5.55 9.45
C ALA A 133 -8.03 4.85 8.60
N SER A 134 -8.45 4.09 7.58
CA SER A 134 -7.54 3.46 6.60
C SER A 134 -6.73 4.50 5.84
N GLU A 135 -7.39 5.56 5.34
CA GLU A 135 -6.73 6.59 4.55
C GLU A 135 -5.75 7.43 5.37
N ALA A 136 -6.10 7.73 6.63
CA ALA A 136 -5.17 8.37 7.57
C ALA A 136 -3.88 7.56 7.77
N LYS A 137 -3.98 6.22 7.79
CA LYS A 137 -2.82 5.32 7.92
C LYS A 137 -1.98 5.20 6.65
N LEU A 138 -2.53 5.49 5.46
CA LEU A 138 -1.81 5.42 4.18
C LEU A 138 -1.00 6.68 3.85
N ARG A 139 -1.29 7.84 4.45
CA ARG A 139 -0.54 9.09 4.20
C ARG A 139 0.99 8.97 4.36
N PRO A 140 1.54 8.32 5.40
CA PRO A 140 2.99 8.14 5.51
C PRO A 140 3.57 7.11 4.52
N HIS A 141 2.74 6.22 3.96
CA HIS A 141 3.19 5.12 3.08
C HIS A 141 3.83 5.63 1.78
N GLU A 142 3.28 6.67 1.15
CA GLU A 142 3.84 7.22 -0.09
C GLU A 142 5.29 7.70 0.09
N ARG A 143 5.60 8.29 1.25
CA ARG A 143 6.95 8.79 1.55
C ARG A 143 7.94 7.67 1.84
N LEU A 144 7.49 6.62 2.53
CA LEU A 144 8.31 5.43 2.76
C LEU A 144 8.61 4.70 1.46
N ALA A 145 7.64 4.63 0.54
CA ALA A 145 7.84 4.06 -0.80
C ALA A 145 8.86 4.87 -1.60
N MET A 146 8.78 6.22 -1.59
CA MET A 146 9.78 7.08 -2.23
C MET A 146 11.18 6.93 -1.60
N ALA A 147 11.28 6.80 -0.28
CA ALA A 147 12.56 6.56 0.38
C ALA A 147 13.20 5.24 -0.08
N LEU A 148 12.40 4.18 -0.21
CA LEU A 148 12.87 2.88 -0.68
C LEU A 148 13.40 2.93 -2.11
N THR A 149 12.75 3.68 -3.02
CA THR A 149 13.24 3.82 -4.40
C THR A 149 14.58 4.56 -4.46
N PHE A 150 14.77 5.61 -3.65
CA PHE A 150 16.08 6.29 -3.56
C PHE A 150 17.18 5.37 -3.04
N ILE A 151 16.89 4.53 -2.05
CA ILE A 151 17.84 3.53 -1.54
C ILE A 151 18.20 2.51 -2.62
N GLN A 152 17.23 2.04 -3.41
CA GLN A 152 17.49 1.11 -4.51
C GLN A 152 18.35 1.76 -5.61
N ILE A 153 18.10 3.02 -5.94
CA ILE A 153 18.94 3.80 -6.88
C ILE A 153 20.37 3.90 -6.33
N ALA A 154 20.54 4.17 -5.03
CA ALA A 154 21.84 4.24 -4.40
C ALA A 154 22.61 2.92 -4.48
N VAL A 155 21.94 1.79 -4.24
CA VAL A 155 22.51 0.44 -4.36
C VAL A 155 22.90 0.11 -5.81
N ALA A 156 22.04 0.45 -6.78
CA ALA A 156 22.33 0.25 -8.20
C ALA A 156 23.55 1.07 -8.66
N LEU A 157 23.62 2.35 -8.27
CA LEU A 157 24.77 3.20 -8.55
C LEU A 157 26.06 2.69 -7.88
N ALA A 158 25.96 2.16 -6.67
CA ALA A 158 27.08 1.53 -5.97
C ALA A 158 27.61 0.32 -6.75
N ALA A 159 26.73 -0.58 -7.22
CA ALA A 159 27.10 -1.73 -8.03
C ALA A 159 27.74 -1.34 -9.37
N ILE A 160 27.18 -0.35 -10.08
CA ILE A 160 27.74 0.16 -11.34
C ILE A 160 29.12 0.81 -11.09
N THR A 161 29.32 1.46 -9.95
CA THR A 161 30.61 2.06 -9.58
C THR A 161 31.72 1.02 -9.46
N VAL A 162 31.41 -0.17 -8.91
CA VAL A 162 32.37 -1.29 -8.84
C VAL A 162 32.80 -1.73 -10.24
N LEU A 163 31.85 -1.85 -11.18
CA LEU A 163 32.11 -2.31 -12.55
C LEU A 163 32.84 -1.25 -13.41
N THR A 164 32.47 0.02 -13.27
CA THR A 164 32.94 1.11 -14.15
C THR A 164 34.12 1.89 -13.58
N ARG A 165 34.45 1.72 -12.30
CA ARG A 165 35.52 2.45 -11.57
C ARG A 165 35.40 3.98 -11.63
N ARG A 166 34.23 4.52 -11.97
CA ARG A 166 33.99 5.96 -12.11
C ARG A 166 33.64 6.57 -10.76
N ARG A 167 34.60 7.28 -10.14
CA ARG A 167 34.44 7.89 -8.80
C ARG A 167 33.29 8.91 -8.71
N TRP A 168 32.84 9.51 -9.81
CA TRP A 168 31.66 10.42 -9.80
C TRP A 168 30.34 9.68 -9.54
N LEU A 169 30.23 8.40 -9.92
CA LEU A 169 29.06 7.56 -9.63
C LEU A 169 28.96 7.24 -8.13
N LEU A 170 30.10 7.19 -7.43
CA LEU A 170 30.13 7.02 -5.97
C LEU A 170 29.45 8.21 -5.28
N TRP A 171 29.74 9.44 -5.71
CA TRP A 171 29.09 10.64 -5.19
C TRP A 171 27.58 10.65 -5.50
N GLY A 172 27.19 10.17 -6.69
CA GLY A 172 25.78 9.97 -7.03
C GLY A 172 25.08 8.96 -6.12
N SER A 173 25.72 7.84 -5.80
CA SER A 173 25.21 6.83 -4.86
C SER A 173 25.02 7.39 -3.45
N VAL A 174 26.02 8.10 -2.93
CA VAL A 174 25.96 8.75 -1.61
C VAL A 174 24.85 9.82 -1.57
N GLY A 175 24.72 10.62 -2.64
CA GLY A 175 23.65 11.62 -2.75
C GLY A 175 22.25 10.99 -2.76
N ALA A 176 22.06 9.92 -3.53
CA ALA A 176 20.80 9.16 -3.54
C ALA A 176 20.49 8.51 -2.18
N ALA A 177 21.50 7.95 -1.51
CA ALA A 177 21.36 7.39 -0.17
C ALA A 177 20.94 8.45 0.86
N ALA A 178 21.58 9.62 0.84
CA ALA A 178 21.23 10.74 1.73
C ALA A 178 19.79 11.23 1.47
N ALA A 179 19.39 11.36 0.21
CA ALA A 179 18.01 11.71 -0.15
C ALA A 179 16.99 10.67 0.35
N GLY A 180 17.31 9.38 0.24
CA GLY A 180 16.47 8.29 0.76
C GLY A 180 16.32 8.33 2.28
N ILE A 181 17.40 8.58 3.02
CA ILE A 181 17.37 8.69 4.48
C ILE A 181 16.59 9.93 4.94
N LEU A 182 16.77 11.07 4.27
CA LEU A 182 16.05 12.31 4.59
C LEU A 182 14.54 12.18 4.32
N THR A 183 14.16 11.58 3.19
CA THR A 183 12.76 11.33 2.86
C THR A 183 12.12 10.35 3.84
N ALA A 184 12.83 9.29 4.24
CA ALA A 184 12.37 8.38 5.31
C ALA A 184 12.18 9.14 6.64
N GLY A 185 13.15 9.95 7.06
CA GLY A 185 13.06 10.75 8.29
C GLY A 185 11.87 11.72 8.29
N SER A 186 11.57 12.33 7.14
CA SER A 186 10.41 13.22 6.97
C SER A 186 9.06 12.48 7.02
N ALA A 187 9.05 11.16 6.85
CA ALA A 187 7.87 10.33 6.99
C ALA A 187 7.57 9.96 8.46
N PHE A 188 8.57 10.01 9.35
CA PHE A 188 8.42 9.75 10.79
C PHE A 188 8.07 10.99 11.62
N LEU A 189 8.31 12.19 11.10
CA LEU A 189 8.11 13.47 11.82
C LEU A 189 6.70 14.08 11.62
N LEU A 190 5.81 13.42 10.86
CA LEU A 190 4.46 13.89 10.50
C LEU A 190 3.42 12.84 10.84
#